data_AF-A0AA89Q1C3-F1
#
_entry.id   AF-A0AA89Q1C3-F1
#
_cell.length_a   1.000
_cell.length_b   1.000
_cell.length_c   1.000
_cell.angle_alpha   90.00
_cell.angle_beta   90.00
_cell.angle_gamma   90.00
#
_symmetry.space_group_name_H-M   'P 1'
#
loop_
_entity.id
_entity.type
_entity.pdbx_description
1 polymer ?
#
loop_
_entity_poly.entity_id
_entity_poly.type
_entity_poly.pdbx_seq_one_letter_code
_entity_poly.pdbx_strand_id
1 'polypeptide(L)'
;MDRFSQISVRTNRYSVPVRLIGRTVRAMLHASELVVYDGQQEVVRHERLIAKGQARLDLDHYLEALVRKPGAFPGATALEQARSAGKFTLVHDAWWEAAKAAHGERDGTRALI
;
A
#
# COMPACT_ATOMS: atom_id res chain seq x y z
N MET A 1 -14.24 4.31 2.92
CA MET A 1 -12.90 4.21 2.32
C MET A 1 -12.59 5.56 1.68
N ASP A 2 -11.37 6.06 1.84
CA ASP A 2 -10.97 7.35 1.25
C ASP A 2 -10.44 7.19 -0.18
N ARG A 3 -10.13 8.32 -0.84
CA ARG A 3 -9.54 8.37 -2.18
C ARG A 3 -8.10 7.87 -2.24
N PHE A 4 -7.45 7.66 -1.10
CA PHE A 4 -6.08 7.17 -0.98
C PHE A 4 -6.05 5.67 -0.69
N SER A 5 -7.15 4.97 -0.93
CA SER A 5 -7.26 3.54 -0.67
C SER A 5 -7.00 3.15 0.78
N GLN A 6 -7.49 3.97 1.72
CA GLN A 6 -7.36 3.71 3.15
C GLN A 6 -8.74 3.61 3.83
N ILE A 7 -8.77 2.84 4.90
CA ILE A 7 -9.88 2.78 5.83
C ILE A 7 -9.44 3.27 7.21
N SER A 8 -10.30 4.06 7.85
CA SER A 8 -10.12 4.47 9.23
C SER A 8 -10.85 3.51 10.14
N VAL A 9 -10.12 2.86 11.04
CA VAL A 9 -10.70 1.98 12.07
C VAL A 9 -10.31 2.55 13.42
N ARG A 10 -11.31 3.03 14.16
CA ARG A 10 -11.13 3.86 15.37
C ARG A 10 -10.34 5.13 15.06
N THR A 11 -9.07 5.19 15.48
CA THR A 11 -8.14 6.32 15.30
C THR A 11 -6.97 5.99 14.37
N ASN A 12 -6.94 4.77 13.82
CA ASN A 12 -5.82 4.26 13.04
C ASN A 12 -6.24 4.06 11.59
N ARG A 13 -5.27 4.21 10.69
CA ARG A 13 -5.47 4.07 9.24
C ARG A 13 -4.84 2.78 8.74
N TYR A 14 -5.56 2.09 7.87
CA TYR A 14 -5.10 0.86 7.26
C TYR A 14 -5.29 0.96 5.75
N SER A 15 -4.26 0.60 5.01
CA SER A 15 -4.35 0.50 3.55
C SER A 15 -5.22 -0.68 3.13
N VAL A 16 -5.89 -0.52 2.02
CA VAL A 16 -6.65 -1.57 1.33
C VAL A 16 -6.34 -1.48 -0.16
N PRO A 17 -6.48 -2.56 -0.95
CA PRO A 17 -6.20 -2.52 -2.38
C PRO A 17 -6.99 -1.46 -3.15
N VAL A 18 -6.34 -0.73 -4.06
CA VAL A 18 -6.96 0.38 -4.83
C VAL A 18 -8.15 -0.05 -5.70
N ARG A 19 -8.21 -1.31 -6.14
CA ARG A 19 -9.40 -1.88 -6.80
C ARG A 19 -10.69 -1.82 -5.96
N LEU A 20 -10.58 -1.62 -4.64
CA LEU A 20 -11.72 -1.51 -3.73
C LEU A 20 -12.18 -0.06 -3.52
N ILE A 21 -11.50 0.94 -4.10
CA ILE A 21 -11.93 2.34 -4.02
C ILE A 21 -13.37 2.45 -4.54
N GLY A 22 -14.23 3.10 -3.74
CA GLY A 22 -15.65 3.28 -4.06
C GLY A 22 -16.54 2.09 -3.70
N ARG A 23 -15.98 0.99 -3.15
CA ARG A 23 -16.74 -0.17 -2.69
C ARG A 23 -16.91 -0.17 -1.17
N THR A 24 -18.02 -0.71 -0.70
CA THR A 24 -18.28 -0.91 0.74
C THR A 24 -17.61 -2.21 1.17
N VAL A 25 -16.63 -2.09 2.06
CA VAL A 25 -15.91 -3.25 2.64
C VAL A 25 -16.29 -3.42 4.10
N ARG A 26 -16.27 -4.66 4.59
CA ARG A 26 -16.50 -4.98 6.00
C ARG A 26 -15.16 -5.16 6.69
N ALA A 27 -14.88 -4.34 7.69
CA ALA A 27 -13.68 -4.44 8.51
C ALA A 27 -14.00 -5.11 9.86
N MET A 28 -13.31 -6.20 10.18
CA MET A 28 -13.44 -6.94 11.43
C MET A 28 -12.17 -6.75 12.25
N LEU A 29 -12.30 -6.05 13.38
CA LEU A 29 -11.19 -5.78 14.30
C LEU A 29 -11.15 -6.85 15.40
N HIS A 30 -10.10 -7.66 15.38
CA HIS A 30 -9.81 -8.67 16.40
C HIS A 30 -8.85 -8.14 17.48
N ALA A 31 -8.48 -9.00 18.41
CA ALA A 31 -7.57 -8.66 19.50
C ALA A 31 -6.19 -8.21 18.96
N SER A 32 -5.62 -8.94 18.00
CA SER A 32 -4.28 -8.73 17.44
C SER A 32 -4.27 -8.30 15.97
N GLU A 33 -5.37 -8.43 15.24
CA GLU A 33 -5.42 -8.19 13.80
C GLU A 33 -6.68 -7.44 13.36
N LEU A 34 -6.61 -6.85 12.17
CA LEU A 34 -7.72 -6.27 11.44
C LEU A 34 -7.86 -7.03 10.13
N VAL A 35 -9.03 -7.62 9.90
CA VAL A 35 -9.33 -8.33 8.65
C VAL A 35 -10.37 -7.54 7.86
N VAL A 36 -10.12 -7.32 6.58
CA VAL A 36 -11.06 -6.62 5.69
C VAL A 36 -11.62 -7.62 4.69
N TYR A 37 -12.94 -7.55 4.51
CA TYR A 37 -13.71 -8.40 3.62
C TYR A 37 -14.40 -7.56 2.54
N ASP A 38 -14.40 -8.08 1.32
CA ASP A 38 -15.27 -7.66 0.23
C ASP A 38 -16.36 -8.73 0.04
N GLY A 39 -17.56 -8.47 0.57
CA GLY A 39 -18.59 -9.49 0.71
C GLY A 39 -18.16 -10.61 1.67
N GLN A 40 -18.01 -11.83 1.13
CA GLN A 40 -17.56 -13.01 1.89
C GLN A 40 -16.05 -13.27 1.74
N GLN A 41 -15.37 -12.59 0.82
CA GLN A 41 -13.96 -12.82 0.53
C GLN A 41 -13.07 -11.96 1.45
N GLU A 42 -12.12 -12.59 2.14
CA GLU A 42 -11.03 -11.87 2.81
C GLU A 42 -10.14 -11.23 1.73
N VAL A 43 -9.99 -9.91 1.80
CA VAL A 43 -9.18 -9.14 0.85
C VAL A 43 -7.88 -8.62 1.45
N VAL A 44 -7.84 -8.45 2.77
CA VAL A 44 -6.69 -7.89 3.47
C VAL A 44 -6.68 -8.32 4.92
N ARG A 45 -5.47 -8.46 5.46
CA ARG A 45 -5.22 -8.69 6.87
C ARG A 45 -4.05 -7.84 7.33
N HIS A 46 -4.26 -7.09 8.40
CA HIS A 46 -3.24 -6.24 9.02
C HIS A 46 -3.07 -6.62 10.48
N GLU A 47 -1.85 -6.49 11.00
CA GLU A 47 -1.67 -6.45 12.45
C GLU A 47 -2.33 -5.20 13.03
N ARG A 48 -2.95 -5.36 14.19
CA ARG A 48 -3.64 -4.27 14.86
C ARG A 48 -2.65 -3.29 15.44
N LEU A 49 -2.79 -2.03 15.03
CA LEU A 49 -2.09 -0.91 15.64
C LEU A 49 -2.69 -0.60 17.02
N ILE A 50 -1.85 -0.65 18.06
CA ILE A 50 -2.24 -0.41 19.45
C ILE A 50 -2.20 1.09 19.80
N ALA A 51 -1.18 1.81 19.33
CA ALA A 51 -1.07 3.25 19.50
C ALA A 51 -2.10 4.01 18.64
N LYS A 52 -2.45 5.24 19.05
CA LYS A 52 -3.42 6.09 18.35
C LYS A 52 -2.75 6.89 17.23
N GLY A 53 -3.51 7.20 16.17
CA GLY A 53 -3.07 8.04 15.06
C GLY A 53 -2.10 7.37 14.10
N GLN A 54 -1.87 6.06 14.23
CA GLN A 54 -0.92 5.31 13.42
C GLN A 54 -1.52 4.91 12.08
N ALA A 55 -0.66 4.68 11.08
CA ALA A 55 -1.03 4.20 9.76
C ALA A 55 -0.24 2.93 9.39
N ARG A 56 -0.92 1.87 8.97
CA ARG A 56 -0.32 0.65 8.42
C ARG A 56 -0.60 0.60 6.91
N LEU A 57 0.42 0.94 6.13
CA LEU A 57 0.33 1.05 4.68
C LEU A 57 1.15 -0.06 4.05
N ASP A 58 0.49 -0.92 3.27
CA ASP A 58 1.14 -1.92 2.46
C ASP A 58 1.35 -1.36 1.05
N LEU A 59 2.57 -1.46 0.53
CA LEU A 59 2.94 -0.95 -0.78
C LEU A 59 2.15 -1.65 -1.88
N ASP A 60 1.89 -2.95 -1.74
CA ASP A 60 1.17 -3.78 -2.73
C ASP A 60 -0.23 -3.23 -3.02
N HIS A 61 -0.86 -2.59 -2.04
CA HIS A 61 -2.18 -2.00 -2.20
C HIS A 61 -2.22 -0.81 -3.15
N TYR A 62 -1.08 -0.15 -3.35
CA TYR A 62 -0.94 1.06 -4.15
C TYR A 62 -0.39 0.80 -5.55
N LEU A 63 0.24 -0.37 -5.76
CA LEU A 63 0.93 -0.71 -7.01
C LEU A 63 0.05 -0.46 -8.25
N GLU A 64 -1.19 -0.95 -8.26
CA GLU A 64 -2.11 -0.76 -9.38
C GLU A 64 -2.44 0.73 -9.67
N ALA A 65 -2.48 1.58 -8.65
CA ALA A 65 -2.64 3.03 -8.85
C ALA A 65 -1.34 3.69 -9.35
N LEU A 66 -0.20 3.18 -8.89
CA LEU A 66 1.14 3.64 -9.29
C LEU A 66 1.45 3.26 -10.74
N VAL A 67 0.89 2.17 -11.29
CA VAL A 67 0.95 1.87 -12.74
C VAL A 67 0.40 3.04 -13.57
N ARG A 68 -0.72 3.63 -13.12
CA ARG A 68 -1.36 4.76 -13.82
C ARG A 68 -0.62 6.08 -13.56
N LYS A 69 -0.05 6.25 -12.38
CA LYS A 69 0.65 7.47 -11.96
C LYS A 69 2.00 7.16 -11.28
N PRO A 70 3.01 6.76 -12.07
CA PRO A 70 4.31 6.33 -11.53
C PRO A 70 5.07 7.45 -10.81
N GLY A 71 4.84 8.71 -11.19
CA GLY A 71 5.50 9.86 -10.54
C GLY A 71 5.10 10.09 -9.07
N ALA A 72 4.12 9.35 -8.54
CA ALA A 72 3.76 9.39 -7.11
C ALA A 72 4.49 8.32 -6.28
N PHE A 73 5.30 7.47 -6.92
CA PHE A 73 6.07 6.42 -6.25
C PHE A 73 7.21 7.00 -5.38
N PRO A 74 8.02 7.97 -5.86
CA PRO A 74 9.03 8.61 -5.04
C PRO A 74 8.35 9.43 -3.92
N GLY A 75 8.63 9.11 -2.66
CA GLY A 75 8.07 9.80 -1.49
C GLY A 75 6.75 9.21 -0.96
N ALA A 76 6.31 8.06 -1.46
CA ALA A 76 5.16 7.38 -0.88
C ALA A 76 5.49 6.83 0.52
N THR A 77 4.68 7.18 1.52
CA THR A 77 4.82 6.64 2.89
C THR A 77 4.73 5.11 2.92
N ALA A 78 3.97 4.50 2.00
CA ALA A 78 3.91 3.05 1.85
C ALA A 78 5.26 2.44 1.43
N LEU A 79 6.03 3.14 0.58
CA LEU A 79 7.38 2.72 0.18
C LEU A 79 8.36 2.86 1.34
N GLU A 80 8.29 3.94 2.12
CA GLU A 80 9.10 4.11 3.32
C GLU A 80 8.83 3.01 4.35
N GLN A 81 7.55 2.68 4.59
CA GLN A 81 7.17 1.57 5.46
C GLN A 81 7.63 0.22 4.91
N ALA A 82 7.55 0.00 3.59
CA ALA A 82 8.03 -1.23 2.97
C ALA A 82 9.56 -1.39 3.08
N ARG A 83 10.32 -0.30 2.94
CA ARG A 83 11.78 -0.28 3.19
C ARG A 83 12.09 -0.59 4.65
N SER A 84 11.42 0.08 5.58
CA SER A 84 11.61 -0.16 7.02
C SER A 84 11.21 -1.58 7.44
N ALA A 85 10.22 -2.18 6.78
CA ALA A 85 9.79 -3.56 7.02
C ALA A 85 10.63 -4.61 6.25
N GLY A 86 11.63 -4.19 5.47
CA GLY A 86 12.46 -5.09 4.65
C GLY A 86 11.75 -5.73 3.46
N LYS A 87 10.50 -5.32 3.16
CA LYS A 87 9.75 -5.77 1.98
C LYS A 87 10.30 -5.15 0.69
N PHE A 88 10.88 -3.95 0.79
CA PHE A 88 11.57 -3.28 -0.31
C PHE A 88 13.06 -3.20 0.01
N THR A 89 13.86 -4.00 -0.68
CA THR A 89 15.30 -4.17 -0.41
C THR A 89 16.17 -3.35 -1.35
N LEU A 90 17.48 -3.27 -1.05
CA LEU A 90 18.46 -2.61 -1.90
C LEU A 90 18.52 -3.16 -3.34
N VAL A 91 18.16 -4.42 -3.55
CA VAL A 91 18.07 -5.02 -4.88
C VAL A 91 16.93 -4.39 -5.68
N HIS A 92 15.80 -4.11 -5.03
CA HIS A 92 14.68 -3.42 -5.65
C HIS A 92 15.05 -1.97 -6.00
N ASP A 93 15.77 -1.28 -5.10
CA ASP A 93 16.30 0.06 -5.38
C ASP A 93 17.28 0.06 -6.58
N ALA A 94 18.26 -0.85 -6.60
CA ALA A 94 19.22 -0.94 -7.69
C ALA A 94 18.55 -1.25 -9.04
N TRP A 95 17.57 -2.15 -9.03
CA TRP A 95 16.78 -2.48 -10.21
C TRP A 95 15.94 -1.27 -10.67
N TRP A 96 15.31 -0.56 -9.73
CA TRP A 96 14.51 0.62 -10.03
C TRP A 96 15.36 1.75 -10.65
N GLU A 97 16.54 2.02 -10.09
CA GLU A 97 17.48 2.99 -10.66
C GLU A 97 17.93 2.59 -12.07
N ALA A 98 18.25 1.31 -12.28
CA ALA A 98 18.62 0.80 -13.61
C ALA A 98 17.47 0.94 -14.61
N ALA A 99 16.24 0.65 -14.20
CA ALA A 99 15.05 0.80 -15.04
C ALA A 99 14.78 2.27 -15.40
N LYS A 100 14.94 3.20 -14.43
CA LYS A 100 14.84 4.65 -14.68
C LYS A 100 15.94 5.13 -15.64
N ALA A 101 17.16 4.64 -15.51
CA ALA A 101 18.26 4.98 -16.42
C ALA A 101 18.02 4.48 -17.84
N ALA A 102 17.43 3.28 -18.01
CA ALA A 102 17.19 2.67 -19.32
C ALA A 102 15.96 3.22 -20.04
N HIS A 103 14.88 3.54 -19.31
CA HIS A 103 13.56 3.85 -19.89
C HIS A 103 13.02 5.24 -19.50
N GLY A 104 13.78 6.03 -18.74
CA GLY A 104 13.32 7.28 -18.16
C GLY A 104 12.48 7.06 -16.89
N GLU A 105 12.23 8.13 -16.14
CA GLU A 105 11.63 8.04 -14.80
C GLU A 105 10.23 7.41 -14.79
N ARG A 106 9.42 7.73 -15.81
CA ARG A 106 8.01 7.33 -15.88
C ARG A 106 7.86 5.85 -16.25
N ASP A 107 8.52 5.41 -17.31
CA ASP A 107 8.47 4.02 -17.78
C ASP A 107 9.35 3.09 -16.93
N GLY A 108 10.47 3.58 -16.39
CA GLY A 108 11.32 2.82 -15.48
C GLY A 108 10.63 2.51 -14.14
N THR A 109 9.87 3.46 -13.60
CA THR A 109 9.06 3.20 -12.39
C THR A 109 7.89 2.28 -12.68
N ARG A 110 7.31 2.35 -13.88
CA ARG A 110 6.25 1.42 -14.29
C ARG A 110 6.76 -0.01 -14.45
N ALA A 111 8.02 -0.19 -14.82
CA ALA A 111 8.60 -1.53 -14.96
C ALA A 111 8.72 -2.26 -13.62
N LEU A 112 8.74 -1.55 -12.49
CA LEU A 112 8.84 -2.11 -11.14
C LEU A 112 7.52 -2.74 -10.64
N ILE A 113 6.42 -2.55 -11.39
CA ILE A 113 5.05 -2.91 -10.98
C ILE A 113 4.47 -3.93 -11.96
#